data_AF-A0A923NG20-F1
#
_entry.id   AF-A0A923NG20-F1
#
_cell.length_a   1.000
_cell.length_b   1.000
_cell.length_c   1.000
_cell.angle_alpha   90.00
_cell.angle_beta   90.00
_cell.angle_gamma   90.00
#
_symmetry.space_group_name_H-M   'P 1'
#
loop_
_entity.id
_entity.type
_entity.pdbx_description
1 polymer ?
#
loop_
_entity_poly.entity_id
_entity_poly.type
_entity_poly.pdbx_seq_one_letter_code
_entity_poly.pdbx_strand_id
1 'polypeptide(L)'
;METGFITPIQIPESLFQTDSTQTVGSTDTENRGIFKDIFTNMVNNVTETEETLEQQEYLLATGQLDDAHTVTIAASEAQMAVDLLVQMRNKALDAYNELMRISL
;
A
#
# COMPACT_ATOMS: atom_id res chain seq x y z
N MET A 1 73.31 -7.25 -9.81
CA MET A 1 71.96 -7.83 -9.98
C MET A 1 71.25 -7.66 -8.64
N GLU A 2 69.91 -7.50 -8.64
CA GLU A 2 69.00 -7.06 -7.55
C GLU A 2 68.83 -5.53 -7.47
N THR A 3 67.88 -4.88 -8.16
CA THR A 3 66.40 -4.82 -8.08
C THR A 3 65.83 -4.29 -6.78
N GLY A 4 65.80 -2.96 -6.63
CA GLY A 4 64.88 -2.25 -5.74
C GLY A 4 63.76 -1.62 -6.56
N PHE A 5 62.72 -2.40 -6.87
CA PHE A 5 61.49 -1.92 -7.50
C PHE A 5 60.77 -0.97 -6.54
N ILE A 6 60.42 0.23 -7.02
CA ILE A 6 59.41 1.05 -6.36
C ILE A 6 58.06 0.45 -6.76
N THR A 7 57.42 -0.27 -5.85
CA THR A 7 56.07 -0.78 -6.04
C THR A 7 55.10 0.41 -6.10
N PRO A 8 54.35 0.61 -7.19
CA PRO A 8 53.35 1.67 -7.25
C PRO A 8 52.24 1.39 -6.24
N ILE A 9 51.77 2.44 -5.55
CA ILE A 9 50.65 2.35 -4.60
C ILE A 9 49.40 1.96 -5.41
N GLN A 10 48.90 0.75 -5.17
CA GLN A 10 47.62 0.30 -5.68
C GLN A 10 46.52 0.80 -4.75
N ILE A 11 45.57 1.54 -5.30
CA ILE A 11 44.36 1.95 -4.58
C ILE A 11 43.55 0.67 -4.33
N PRO A 12 43.16 0.35 -3.09
CA PRO A 12 42.38 -0.87 -2.82
C PRO A 12 41.05 -0.80 -3.58
N GLU A 13 40.72 -1.87 -4.33
CA GLU A 13 39.48 -1.98 -5.12
C GLU A 13 38.20 -1.76 -4.29
N SER A 14 38.29 -1.87 -2.96
CA SER A 14 37.19 -1.61 -2.03
C SER A 14 36.77 -0.14 -1.91
N LEU A 15 37.56 0.82 -2.43
CA LEU A 15 37.17 2.24 -2.46
C LEU A 15 36.29 2.61 -3.66
N PHE A 16 36.24 1.74 -4.67
CA PHE A 16 35.32 1.85 -5.81
C PHE A 16 34.10 0.94 -5.66
N GLN A 17 34.07 0.11 -4.62
CA GLN A 17 32.81 -0.45 -4.14
C GLN A 17 32.09 0.64 -3.33
N THR A 18 31.60 1.66 -4.04
CA THR A 18 30.35 2.29 -3.64
C THR A 18 29.40 1.12 -3.52
N ASP A 19 29.08 0.77 -2.27
CA ASP A 19 27.92 -0.03 -1.92
C ASP A 19 26.82 0.35 -2.89
N SER A 20 26.54 -0.57 -3.80
CA SER A 20 25.51 -0.44 -4.82
C SER A 20 24.18 -0.52 -4.09
N THR A 21 23.90 0.49 -3.27
CA THR A 21 22.57 0.86 -2.86
C THR A 21 21.85 1.24 -4.14
N GLN A 22 20.73 0.55 -4.36
CA GLN A 22 19.81 0.71 -5.46
C GLN A 22 20.25 0.07 -6.78
N THR A 23 20.09 -1.26 -6.79
CA THR A 23 19.44 -1.94 -7.91
C THR A 23 18.18 -1.18 -8.35
N VAL A 24 18.35 -0.20 -9.23
CA VAL A 24 17.28 0.32 -10.08
C VAL A 24 17.08 -0.74 -11.17
N GLY A 25 16.38 -1.80 -10.78
CA GLY A 25 16.11 -2.95 -11.61
C GLY A 25 14.86 -3.63 -11.08
N SER A 26 13.70 -3.15 -11.56
CA SER A 26 12.32 -3.68 -11.39
C SER A 26 11.33 -2.83 -10.59
N THR A 27 11.46 -1.50 -10.55
CA THR A 27 10.37 -0.63 -10.03
C THR A 27 9.10 -0.68 -10.90
N ASP A 28 9.18 -1.17 -12.14
CA ASP A 28 8.04 -1.19 -13.08
C ASP A 28 7.03 -2.32 -12.78
N THR A 29 7.48 -3.42 -12.15
CA THR A 29 6.60 -4.55 -11.80
C THR A 29 5.93 -4.32 -10.45
N GLU A 30 6.62 -3.68 -9.49
CA GLU A 30 6.07 -3.32 -8.18
C GLU A 30 4.91 -2.34 -8.33
N ASN A 31 5.07 -1.32 -9.18
CA ASN A 31 4.08 -0.25 -9.34
C ASN A 31 2.77 -0.72 -10.01
N ARG A 32 2.82 -1.77 -10.84
CA ARG A 32 1.62 -2.38 -11.46
C ARG A 32 0.74 -3.14 -10.44
N GLY A 33 1.30 -3.54 -9.30
CA GLY A 33 0.58 -4.23 -8.23
C GLY A 33 -0.06 -3.28 -7.21
N ILE A 34 0.57 -2.12 -6.95
CA ILE A 34 0.19 -1.20 -5.86
C ILE A 34 -1.30 -0.81 -5.91
N PHE A 35 -1.85 -0.49 -7.09
CA PHE A 35 -3.27 -0.16 -7.21
C PHE A 35 -4.18 -1.34 -6.83
N LYS A 36 -3.87 -2.54 -7.33
CA LYS A 36 -4.62 -3.75 -7.02
C LYS A 36 -4.58 -4.03 -5.52
N ASP A 37 -3.41 -3.86 -4.90
CA ASP A 37 -3.21 -4.12 -3.48
C ASP A 37 -3.98 -3.12 -2.62
N ILE A 38 -3.88 -1.81 -2.92
CA ILE A 38 -4.66 -0.77 -2.24
C ILE A 38 -6.17 -1.03 -2.40
N PHE A 39 -6.64 -1.33 -3.62
CA PHE A 39 -8.05 -1.60 -3.88
C PHE A 39 -8.54 -2.85 -3.13
N THR A 40 -7.73 -3.92 -3.12
CA THR A 40 -8.05 -5.15 -2.39
C THR A 40 -8.13 -4.87 -0.88
N ASN A 41 -7.18 -4.09 -0.34
CA ASN A 41 -7.20 -3.68 1.05
C ASN A 41 -8.43 -2.84 1.41
N MET A 42 -8.87 -1.93 0.53
CA MET A 42 -10.10 -1.16 0.76
C MET A 42 -11.35 -2.02 0.73
N VAL A 43 -11.44 -2.99 -0.19
CA VAL A 43 -12.56 -3.95 -0.20
C VAL A 43 -12.57 -4.76 1.09
N ASN A 44 -11.41 -5.27 1.52
CA ASN A 44 -11.30 -5.99 2.80
C ASN A 44 -11.69 -5.10 3.98
N ASN A 45 -11.31 -3.81 3.96
CA ASN A 45 -11.65 -2.87 5.02
C ASN A 45 -13.17 -2.63 5.11
N VAL A 46 -13.88 -2.52 3.98
CA VAL A 46 -15.35 -2.45 3.98
C VAL A 46 -15.93 -3.70 4.65
N THR A 47 -15.51 -4.89 4.22
CA THR A 47 -15.99 -6.15 4.81
C THR A 47 -15.74 -6.22 6.32
N GLU A 48 -14.54 -5.83 6.77
CA GLU A 48 -14.17 -5.82 8.19
C GLU A 48 -15.01 -4.83 9.01
N THR A 49 -15.26 -3.63 8.47
CA THR A 49 -16.12 -2.64 9.14
C THR A 49 -17.58 -3.06 9.18
N GLU A 50 -18.09 -3.73 8.13
CA GLU A 50 -19.44 -4.32 8.12
C GLU A 50 -19.57 -5.46 9.13
N GLU A 51 -18.59 -6.37 9.20
CA GLU A 51 -18.58 -7.47 10.19
C GLU A 51 -18.53 -6.92 11.63
N THR A 52 -17.75 -5.87 11.86
CA THR A 52 -17.69 -5.18 13.15
C THR A 52 -19.04 -4.57 13.51
N LEU A 53 -19.72 -3.92 12.56
CA LEU A 53 -21.06 -3.39 12.78
C LEU A 53 -22.05 -4.51 13.11
N GLU A 54 -22.07 -5.58 12.33
CA GLU A 54 -22.99 -6.71 12.54
C GLU A 54 -22.78 -7.35 13.93
N GLN A 55 -21.53 -7.52 14.35
CA GLN A 55 -21.21 -8.02 15.67
C GLN A 55 -21.76 -7.10 16.78
N GLN A 56 -21.62 -5.79 16.62
CA GLN A 56 -22.12 -4.85 17.60
C GLN A 56 -23.64 -4.77 17.63
N GLU A 57 -24.30 -4.82 16.47
CA GLU A 57 -25.75 -4.91 16.37
C GLU A 57 -26.29 -6.18 17.04
N TYR A 58 -25.59 -7.31 16.89
CA TYR A 58 -25.92 -8.55 17.57
C TYR A 58 -25.81 -8.44 19.11
N LEU A 59 -24.71 -7.85 19.60
CA LEU A 59 -24.53 -7.61 21.04
C LEU A 59 -25.59 -6.66 21.59
N LEU A 60 -25.97 -5.64 20.83
CA LEU A 60 -27.05 -4.72 21.18
C LEU A 60 -28.39 -5.46 21.27
N ALA A 61 -28.74 -6.26 20.27
CA ALA A 61 -30.00 -7.01 20.21
C ALA A 61 -30.12 -8.06 21.33
N THR A 62 -29.00 -8.63 21.77
CA THR A 62 -28.94 -9.56 22.90
C THR A 62 -28.84 -8.87 24.27
N GLY A 63 -28.69 -7.54 24.30
CA GLY A 63 -28.53 -6.75 25.52
C GLY A 63 -27.18 -6.97 26.23
N GLN A 64 -26.19 -7.52 25.54
CA GLN A 64 -24.85 -7.80 26.05
C GLN A 64 -23.86 -6.65 25.76
N LEU A 65 -24.33 -5.58 25.13
CA LEU A 65 -23.51 -4.44 24.78
C LEU A 65 -23.41 -3.46 25.96
N ASP A 66 -22.18 -3.14 26.37
CA ASP A 66 -21.91 -2.21 27.47
C ASP A 66 -22.25 -0.75 27.12
N ASP A 67 -22.08 -0.35 25.86
CA ASP A 67 -22.33 1.01 25.38
C ASP A 67 -23.05 1.01 24.02
N ALA A 68 -24.28 1.49 23.98
CA ALA A 68 -25.09 1.55 22.76
C ALA A 68 -24.52 2.49 21.68
N HIS A 69 -23.65 3.44 22.05
CA HIS A 69 -23.08 4.39 21.10
C HIS A 69 -22.05 3.74 20.16
N THR A 70 -21.46 2.62 20.57
CA THR A 70 -20.45 1.92 19.77
C THR A 70 -21.04 1.42 18.44
N VAL A 71 -22.31 1.00 18.43
CA VAL A 71 -23.01 0.58 17.20
C VAL A 71 -23.12 1.74 16.21
N THR A 72 -23.40 2.93 16.72
CA THR A 72 -23.50 4.13 15.86
C THR A 72 -22.14 4.52 15.29
N ILE A 73 -21.07 4.35 16.08
CA ILE A 73 -19.69 4.56 15.63
C ILE A 73 -19.33 3.54 14.55
N ALA A 74 -19.56 2.24 14.79
CA ALA A 74 -19.29 1.18 13.83
C ALA A 74 -20.09 1.38 12.52
N ALA A 75 -21.34 1.84 12.63
CA ALA A 75 -22.16 2.15 11.46
C ALA A 75 -21.58 3.31 10.64
N SER A 76 -21.07 4.34 11.33
CA SER A 76 -20.40 5.47 10.69
C SER A 76 -19.11 5.04 10.01
N GLU A 77 -18.31 4.16 10.64
CA GLU A 77 -17.09 3.60 10.06
C GLU A 77 -17.36 2.77 8.81
N ALA A 78 -18.34 1.86 8.86
CA ALA A 78 -18.75 1.07 7.71
C ALA A 78 -19.21 1.94 6.54
N GLN A 79 -20.04 2.95 6.83
CA GLN A 79 -20.50 3.89 5.80
C GLN A 79 -19.33 4.67 5.17
N MET A 80 -18.41 5.18 5.98
CA MET A 80 -17.23 5.91 5.49
C MET A 80 -16.32 5.02 4.63
N ALA A 81 -16.12 3.76 5.02
CA ALA A 81 -15.32 2.80 4.25
C ALA A 81 -15.92 2.57 2.86
N VAL A 82 -17.25 2.39 2.77
CA VAL A 82 -17.97 2.25 1.50
C VAL A 82 -17.82 3.51 0.65
N ASP A 83 -18.02 4.69 1.23
CA ASP A 83 -17.93 5.97 0.51
C ASP A 83 -16.52 6.19 -0.06
N LEU A 84 -15.48 5.82 0.71
CA LEU A 84 -14.09 5.87 0.26
C LEU A 84 -13.83 4.91 -0.90
N LEU A 85 -14.33 3.67 -0.81
CA LEU A 85 -14.20 2.68 -1.88
C LEU A 85 -14.84 3.16 -3.18
N VAL A 86 -16.04 3.76 -3.10
CA VAL A 86 -16.74 4.30 -4.27
C VAL A 86 -15.94 5.45 -4.90
N GLN A 87 -15.42 6.38 -4.09
CA GLN A 87 -14.58 7.47 -4.58
C GLN A 87 -13.32 6.96 -5.28
N MET A 88 -12.66 5.97 -4.70
CA MET A 88 -11.46 5.34 -5.27
C MET A 88 -11.76 4.59 -6.57
N ARG A 89 -12.88 3.85 -6.63
CA ARG A 89 -13.36 3.20 -7.86
C ARG A 89 -13.56 4.22 -8.97
N ASN A 90 -14.25 5.32 -8.69
CA ASN A 90 -14.50 6.38 -9.68
C ASN A 90 -13.18 7.00 -10.14
N LYS A 91 -12.28 7.34 -9.21
CA LYS A 91 -10.98 7.94 -9.54
C LYS A 91 -10.10 7.02 -10.39
N ALA A 92 -10.16 5.70 -10.15
CA ALA A 92 -9.45 4.72 -10.94
C ALA A 92 -9.97 4.66 -12.39
N LEU A 93 -11.29 4.69 -12.59
CA LEU A 93 -11.90 4.75 -13.92
C LEU A 93 -11.53 6.05 -14.64
N ASP A 94 -11.56 7.18 -13.95
CA ASP A 94 -11.14 8.47 -14.51
C ASP A 94 -9.68 8.45 -14.95
N ALA A 95 -8.78 7.93 -14.12
CA ALA A 95 -7.36 7.80 -14.46
C ALA A 95 -7.14 6.90 -15.68
N TYR A 96 -7.88 5.79 -15.77
CA TYR A 96 -7.85 4.91 -16.95
C TYR A 96 -8.31 5.65 -18.21
N ASN A 97 -9.44 6.37 -18.14
CA ASN A 97 -9.96 7.14 -19.27
C ASN A 97 -9.00 8.25 -19.71
N GLU A 98 -8.34 8.93 -18.76
CA GLU A 98 -7.33 9.97 -19.03
C GLU A 98 -6.13 9.41 -19.82
N LEU A 99 -5.58 8.28 -19.36
CA LEU A 99 -4.48 7.60 -20.05
C LEU A 99 -4.87 7.20 -21.48
N MET A 100 -6.10 6.72 -21.65
CA MET A 100 -6.60 6.34 -22.97
C MET A 100 -6.79 7.55 -23.90
N ARG A 101 -7.14 8.73 -23.36
CA ARG A 101 -7.25 9.98 -24.13
C ARG A 101 -5.88 10.53 -24.56
N ILE A 102 -4.88 10.46 -23.70
CA ILE A 102 -3.50 10.91 -24.02
C ILE A 102 -2.85 10.01 -25.09
N SER A 103 -3.21 8.73 -25.11
CA SER A 103 -2.62 7.74 -26.01
C SER A 103 -3.19 7.73 -27.44
N LEU A 104 -4.21 8.56 -27.72
CA LEU A 104 -4.89 8.63 -29.03
C LEU A 104 -4.52 9.89 -29.81
#